data_AF-A0A2H9QKW6-F1
#
_entry.id   AF-A0A2H9QKW6-F1
#
_cell.length_a   1.000
_cell.length_b   1.000
_cell.length_c   1.000
_cell.angle_alpha   90.00
_cell.angle_beta   90.00
_cell.angle_gamma   90.00
#
_symmetry.space_group_name_H-M   'P 1'
#
loop_
_entity.id
_entity.type
_entity.pdbx_description
1 polymer ?
#
loop_
_entity_poly.entity_id
_entity_poly.type
_entity_poly.pdbx_seq_one_letter_code
_entity_poly.pdbx_strand_id
1 'polypeptide(L)'
;MISAAILKKPQKEGGVIQKGAVVISQPDEVYGLIPEIKDYFYLVERRGWRGMNTSKEADIKLVEDYSTWEETRKNFPNAILLDLAGGDFVDVTKFKPLDIEKRYPGIQISCWEKFKRHELFVQGTSLLPQYKFLKFGHFINRGTLEERLFRGEIINMSRDLGANIDFAYDKLETNEGLPNKSKEINYLINQCSVGILTTEIEGVNRFKMECLSAGVPVIVPSDVSFPTKKHINDQTGLLYEPTPNGLAKAIKYTLNNYQTFKSREYVLNSTGHINSLNKLKKSLNKLCRRDNQIYNFDDIYYDGRNQSLTWDDNVISSIRESIGNLK
;
A
#
# COMPACT_ATOMS: atom_id res chain seq x y z
N MET A 1 -3.59 -7.00 15.62
CA MET A 1 -2.94 -5.68 15.80
C MET A 1 -3.84 -4.62 15.20
N ILE A 2 -4.37 -3.76 16.06
CA ILE A 2 -5.26 -2.68 15.66
C ILE A 2 -4.40 -1.52 15.16
N SER A 3 -4.76 -0.97 14.00
CA SER A 3 -4.17 0.26 13.46
C SER A 3 -5.30 1.19 13.03
N ALA A 4 -5.11 2.50 13.19
CA ALA A 4 -6.11 3.47 12.78
C ALA A 4 -5.54 4.77 12.19
N ALA A 5 -6.38 5.48 11.45
CA ALA A 5 -6.19 6.88 11.11
C ALA A 5 -7.51 7.63 11.35
N ILE A 6 -7.49 8.56 12.29
CA ILE A 6 -8.61 9.50 12.48
C ILE A 6 -8.55 10.50 11.32
N LEU A 7 -9.54 10.43 10.43
CA LEU A 7 -9.65 11.34 9.29
C LEU A 7 -10.23 12.70 9.72
N LYS A 8 -11.15 12.66 10.69
CA LYS A 8 -11.78 13.83 11.30
C LYS A 8 -12.25 13.44 12.69
N LYS A 9 -11.95 14.25 13.70
CA LYS A 9 -12.45 14.03 15.07
C LYS A 9 -13.95 14.41 15.15
N PRO A 10 -14.73 13.74 16.01
CA PRO A 10 -16.08 14.17 16.32
C PRO A 10 -16.08 15.53 17.00
N GLN A 11 -17.20 16.24 16.92
CA GLN A 11 -17.40 17.54 17.52
C GLN A 11 -18.81 17.63 18.14
N LYS A 12 -18.99 18.53 19.12
CA LYS A 12 -20.29 18.79 19.74
C LYS A 12 -20.67 20.24 19.46
N GLU A 13 -21.73 20.45 18.70
CA GLU A 13 -22.24 21.76 18.33
C GLU A 13 -23.72 21.85 18.68
N GLY A 14 -24.11 22.90 19.43
CA GLY A 14 -25.50 23.08 19.86
C GLY A 14 -26.06 21.90 20.68
N GLY A 15 -25.21 21.16 21.40
CA GLY A 15 -25.59 19.97 22.16
C GLY A 15 -25.73 18.68 21.33
N VAL A 16 -25.55 18.74 20.01
CA VAL A 16 -25.61 17.59 19.11
C VAL A 16 -24.20 17.12 18.76
N ILE A 17 -23.97 15.81 18.81
CA ILE A 17 -22.71 15.20 18.37
C ILE A 17 -22.71 15.11 16.85
N GLN A 18 -21.69 15.72 16.24
CA GLN A 18 -21.32 15.53 14.84
C GLN A 18 -20.26 14.43 14.76
N LYS A 19 -20.59 13.34 14.07
CA LYS A 19 -19.68 12.18 13.97
C LYS A 19 -18.40 12.51 13.20
N GLY A 20 -17.27 12.03 13.71
CA GLY A 20 -16.01 11.95 12.99
C GLY A 20 -15.95 10.77 12.03
N ALA A 21 -14.77 10.52 11.45
CA ALA A 21 -14.50 9.32 10.65
C ALA A 21 -13.12 8.77 10.95
N VAL A 22 -13.00 7.45 10.98
CA VAL A 22 -11.76 6.75 11.29
C VAL A 22 -11.59 5.52 10.39
N VAL A 23 -10.40 5.38 9.81
CA VAL A 23 -9.99 4.17 9.08
C VAL A 23 -9.37 3.20 10.06
N ILE A 24 -9.82 1.95 10.13
CA ILE A 24 -9.40 0.95 11.12
C ILE A 24 -9.15 -0.41 10.46
N SER A 25 -8.14 -1.15 10.93
CA SER A 25 -7.85 -2.52 10.44
C SER A 25 -8.76 -3.62 10.99
N GLN A 26 -9.28 -3.46 12.22
CA GLN A 26 -10.14 -4.42 12.91
C GLN A 26 -11.34 -3.73 13.59
N PRO A 27 -12.33 -3.21 12.84
CA PRO A 27 -13.47 -2.48 13.39
C PRO A 27 -14.23 -3.22 14.51
N ASP A 28 -14.48 -4.51 14.36
CA ASP A 28 -15.25 -5.30 15.35
C ASP A 28 -14.53 -5.41 16.70
N GLU A 29 -13.20 -5.57 16.68
CA GLU A 29 -12.38 -5.60 17.90
C GLU A 29 -12.39 -4.24 18.59
N VAL A 30 -12.27 -3.15 17.83
CA VAL A 30 -12.35 -1.79 18.38
C VAL A 30 -13.73 -1.51 18.97
N TYR A 31 -14.81 -1.93 18.30
CA TYR A 31 -16.17 -1.81 18.83
C TYR A 31 -16.34 -2.59 20.13
N GLY A 32 -15.78 -3.80 20.25
CA GLY A 32 -15.78 -4.55 21.51
C GLY A 32 -15.06 -3.82 22.66
N LEU A 33 -14.01 -3.04 22.36
CA LEU A 33 -13.25 -2.26 23.34
C LEU A 33 -13.87 -0.88 23.66
N ILE A 34 -14.66 -0.32 22.74
CA ILE A 34 -15.31 0.98 22.84
C ILE A 34 -16.72 0.87 22.21
N PRO A 35 -17.71 0.32 22.93
CA PRO A 35 -19.04 0.06 22.37
C PRO A 35 -19.75 1.32 21.86
N GLU A 36 -19.50 2.48 22.47
CA GLU A 36 -20.09 3.75 22.03
C GLU A 36 -19.42 4.35 20.78
N ILE A 37 -18.36 3.76 20.23
CA ILE A 37 -17.56 4.40 19.15
C ILE A 37 -18.41 4.83 17.95
N LYS A 38 -19.45 4.06 17.61
CA LYS A 38 -20.33 4.35 16.46
C LYS A 38 -21.26 5.53 16.69
N ASP A 39 -21.43 5.98 17.92
CA ASP A 39 -22.15 7.23 18.23
C ASP A 39 -21.30 8.45 17.87
N TYR A 40 -19.98 8.30 17.82
CA TYR A 40 -19.02 9.37 17.60
C TYR A 40 -18.27 9.26 16.26
N PHE A 41 -18.18 8.09 15.65
CA PHE A 41 -17.41 7.90 14.43
C PHE A 41 -18.14 7.03 13.40
N TYR A 42 -17.96 7.37 12.13
CA TYR A 42 -18.11 6.41 11.04
C TYR A 42 -16.86 5.53 10.94
N LEU A 43 -17.06 4.21 10.88
CA LEU A 43 -15.98 3.24 10.83
C LEU A 43 -15.69 2.82 9.38
N VAL A 44 -14.47 3.08 8.92
CA VAL A 44 -13.99 2.68 7.58
C VAL A 44 -13.05 1.48 7.75
N GLU A 45 -13.50 0.30 7.34
CA GLU A 45 -12.68 -0.91 7.36
C GLU A 45 -11.64 -0.85 6.25
N ARG A 46 -10.37 -0.96 6.64
CA ARG A 46 -9.26 -1.24 5.73
C ARG A 46 -8.72 -2.63 6.00
N ARG A 47 -8.67 -3.45 4.95
CA ARG A 47 -7.86 -4.67 4.92
C ARG A 47 -6.53 -4.39 4.22
N GLY A 48 -5.50 -5.17 4.53
CA GLY A 48 -4.17 -5.04 3.92
C GLY A 48 -3.66 -6.31 3.24
N TRP A 49 -4.56 -7.26 2.97
CA TRP A 49 -4.25 -8.60 2.50
C TRP A 49 -5.42 -9.15 1.67
N ARG A 50 -5.17 -10.22 0.90
CA ARG A 50 -6.19 -10.93 0.12
C ARG A 50 -7.41 -11.35 0.97
N GLY A 51 -8.54 -11.52 0.29
CA GLY A 51 -9.79 -12.02 0.87
C GLY A 51 -10.79 -10.96 1.29
N MET A 52 -11.93 -11.44 1.79
CA MET A 52 -13.14 -10.66 2.04
C MET A 52 -13.01 -9.74 3.25
N ASN A 53 -13.57 -8.52 3.20
CA ASN A 53 -13.81 -7.73 4.41
C ASN A 53 -14.84 -8.42 5.30
N THR A 54 -14.51 -8.67 6.58
CA THR A 54 -15.36 -9.50 7.47
C THR A 54 -16.02 -8.72 8.60
N SER A 55 -15.65 -7.46 8.82
CA SER A 55 -16.12 -6.73 10.00
C SER A 55 -17.58 -6.32 9.90
N LYS A 56 -18.40 -6.69 10.88
CA LYS A 56 -19.83 -6.34 10.93
C LYS A 56 -20.07 -4.88 11.26
N GLU A 57 -19.16 -4.27 12.00
CA GLU A 57 -19.34 -2.92 12.54
C GLU A 57 -18.92 -1.79 11.61
N ALA A 58 -18.34 -2.13 10.46
CA ALA A 58 -17.88 -1.14 9.48
C ALA A 58 -19.02 -0.51 8.68
N ASP A 59 -19.05 0.83 8.62
CA ASP A 59 -19.98 1.59 7.78
C ASP A 59 -19.52 1.65 6.32
N ILE A 60 -18.20 1.68 6.11
CA ILE A 60 -17.56 1.66 4.78
C ILE A 60 -16.53 0.55 4.76
N LYS A 61 -16.47 -0.21 3.67
CA LYS A 61 -15.46 -1.26 3.45
C LYS A 61 -14.60 -0.90 2.24
N LEU A 62 -13.30 -0.80 2.46
CA LEU A 62 -12.30 -0.71 1.40
C LEU A 62 -12.02 -2.13 0.89
N VAL A 63 -12.74 -2.52 -0.15
CA VAL A 63 -12.68 -3.84 -0.77
C VAL A 63 -11.52 -3.87 -1.75
N GLU A 64 -10.38 -4.33 -1.26
CA GLU A 64 -9.13 -4.43 -2.01
C GLU A 64 -9.11 -5.65 -2.96
N ASP A 65 -9.82 -6.72 -2.60
CA ASP A 65 -9.94 -7.95 -3.38
C ASP A 65 -11.31 -8.04 -4.07
N TYR A 66 -11.37 -7.54 -5.30
CA TYR A 66 -12.61 -7.49 -6.08
C TYR A 66 -13.25 -8.87 -6.32
N SER A 67 -12.46 -9.96 -6.24
CA SER A 67 -13.01 -11.32 -6.33
C SER A 67 -14.01 -11.64 -5.21
N THR A 68 -13.96 -10.88 -4.11
CA THR A 68 -14.83 -11.03 -2.93
C THR A 68 -15.97 -10.01 -2.89
N TRP A 69 -16.11 -9.16 -3.92
CA TRP A 69 -17.05 -8.04 -3.94
C TRP A 69 -18.50 -8.49 -3.71
N GLU A 70 -18.97 -9.47 -4.48
CA GLU A 70 -20.36 -9.95 -4.41
C GLU A 70 -20.68 -10.62 -3.07
N GLU A 71 -19.73 -11.40 -2.54
CA GLU A 71 -19.87 -12.02 -1.22
C GLU A 71 -19.90 -10.96 -0.12
N THR A 72 -19.01 -9.96 -0.19
CA THR A 72 -19.00 -8.82 0.75
C THR A 72 -20.33 -8.08 0.69
N ARG A 73 -20.85 -7.80 -0.51
CA ARG A 73 -22.12 -7.10 -0.71
C ARG A 73 -23.30 -7.85 -0.11
N LYS A 74 -23.32 -9.18 -0.28
CA LYS A 74 -24.36 -10.06 0.28
C LYS A 74 -24.31 -10.10 1.80
N ASN A 75 -23.10 -10.22 2.38
CA ASN A 75 -22.92 -10.39 3.81
C ASN A 75 -23.05 -9.07 4.59
N PHE A 76 -22.82 -7.93 3.94
CA PHE A 76 -22.82 -6.61 4.56
C PHE A 76 -23.67 -5.61 3.76
N PRO A 77 -25.00 -5.84 3.63
CA PRO A 77 -25.86 -5.05 2.73
C PRO A 77 -25.99 -3.57 3.15
N ASN A 78 -25.71 -3.26 4.42
CA ASN A 78 -25.80 -1.90 4.97
C ASN A 78 -24.48 -1.12 4.86
N ALA A 79 -23.36 -1.79 4.55
CA ALA A 79 -22.06 -1.14 4.40
C ALA A 79 -21.92 -0.56 2.99
N ILE A 80 -21.30 0.62 2.89
CA ILE A 80 -20.88 1.16 1.59
C ILE A 80 -19.58 0.47 1.19
N LEU A 81 -19.59 -0.22 0.05
CA LEU A 81 -18.39 -0.84 -0.49
C LEU A 81 -17.66 0.11 -1.43
N LEU A 82 -16.33 0.18 -1.31
CA LEU A 82 -15.46 0.94 -2.20
C LEU A 82 -14.38 0.00 -2.75
N ASP A 83 -14.24 -0.07 -4.08
CA ASP A 83 -13.13 -0.76 -4.73
C ASP A 83 -11.84 0.06 -4.59
N LEU A 84 -11.32 0.07 -3.36
CA LEU A 84 -10.17 0.84 -2.92
C LEU A 84 -9.37 0.02 -1.91
N ALA A 85 -8.08 0.29 -1.90
CA ALA A 85 -7.11 -0.28 -0.99
C ALA A 85 -6.25 0.82 -0.36
N GLY A 86 -5.44 0.47 0.65
CA GLY A 86 -4.45 1.42 1.20
C GLY A 86 -3.49 1.97 0.12
N GLY A 87 -3.07 1.13 -0.84
CA GLY A 87 -2.20 1.56 -1.94
C GLY A 87 -2.86 2.57 -2.89
N ASP A 88 -4.19 2.59 -3.00
CA ASP A 88 -4.92 3.53 -3.86
C ASP A 88 -4.83 4.99 -3.39
N PHE A 89 -4.41 5.21 -2.14
CA PHE A 89 -4.27 6.55 -1.55
C PHE A 89 -2.84 7.10 -1.62
N VAL A 90 -1.94 6.53 -2.44
CA VAL A 90 -0.60 7.11 -2.60
C VAL A 90 -0.66 8.59 -3.01
N ASP A 91 0.12 9.41 -2.32
CA ASP A 91 0.17 10.85 -2.55
C ASP A 91 0.93 11.19 -3.85
N VAL A 92 0.16 11.42 -4.91
CA VAL A 92 0.66 11.76 -6.24
C VAL A 92 1.38 13.11 -6.31
N THR A 93 1.31 13.97 -5.29
CA THR A 93 2.10 15.20 -5.22
C THR A 93 3.52 14.95 -4.70
N LYS A 94 3.69 13.92 -3.86
CA LYS A 94 4.97 13.48 -3.31
C LYS A 94 5.68 12.47 -4.20
N PHE A 95 4.93 11.53 -4.77
CA PHE A 95 5.43 10.57 -5.75
C PHE A 95 5.10 11.05 -7.15
N LYS A 96 6.12 11.52 -7.86
CA LYS A 96 6.01 12.11 -9.19
C LYS A 96 7.30 11.91 -9.98
N PRO A 97 7.22 11.91 -11.32
CA PRO A 97 8.41 11.93 -12.17
C PRO A 97 9.34 13.07 -11.78
N LEU A 98 10.63 12.78 -11.72
CA LEU A 98 11.70 13.74 -11.55
C LEU A 98 12.56 13.75 -12.82
N ASP A 99 13.04 14.93 -13.20
CA ASP A 99 13.98 15.10 -14.31
C ASP A 99 15.40 14.74 -13.83
N ILE A 100 15.64 13.44 -13.67
CA ILE A 100 16.92 12.89 -13.25
C ILE A 100 17.31 11.67 -14.10
N GLU A 101 18.60 11.42 -14.19
CA GLU A 101 19.15 10.26 -14.88
C GLU A 101 18.68 8.94 -14.25
N LYS A 102 18.23 8.00 -15.10
CA LYS A 102 17.96 6.62 -14.72
C LYS A 102 19.27 5.85 -14.61
N ARG A 103 19.66 5.50 -13.38
CA ARG A 103 20.92 4.79 -13.06
C ARG A 103 20.76 3.28 -13.04
N TYR A 104 19.56 2.80 -12.70
CA TYR A 104 19.26 1.38 -12.57
C TYR A 104 18.17 1.00 -13.58
N PRO A 105 18.27 -0.15 -14.27
CA PRO A 105 17.19 -0.62 -15.10
C PRO A 105 15.98 -0.98 -14.24
N GLY A 106 16.17 -1.57 -13.06
CA GLY A 106 15.07 -1.94 -12.19
C GLY A 106 15.39 -1.87 -10.70
N ILE A 107 14.32 -1.79 -9.91
CA ILE A 107 14.35 -1.73 -8.45
C ILE A 107 13.34 -2.68 -7.82
N GLN A 108 13.73 -3.30 -6.71
CA GLN A 108 12.84 -4.00 -5.82
C GLN A 108 12.94 -3.43 -4.39
N ILE A 109 11.80 -2.96 -3.86
CA ILE A 109 11.64 -2.59 -2.45
C ILE A 109 10.65 -3.55 -1.80
N SER A 110 11.08 -4.35 -0.83
CA SER A 110 10.23 -5.33 -0.15
C SER A 110 10.70 -5.57 1.28
N CYS A 111 9.83 -6.06 2.18
CA CYS A 111 10.33 -6.60 3.45
C CYS A 111 11.23 -7.82 3.20
N TRP A 112 12.10 -8.15 4.16
CA TRP A 112 12.96 -9.34 4.13
C TRP A 112 12.23 -10.59 4.63
N GLU A 113 11.31 -11.09 3.80
CA GLU A 113 10.45 -12.23 4.11
C GLU A 113 10.38 -13.21 2.95
N LYS A 114 10.33 -14.51 3.24
CA LYS A 114 10.36 -15.57 2.20
C LYS A 114 9.24 -15.43 1.17
N PHE A 115 8.04 -15.02 1.58
CA PHE A 115 6.90 -14.85 0.66
C PHE A 115 7.08 -13.70 -0.36
N LYS A 116 8.12 -12.86 -0.20
CA LYS A 116 8.52 -11.87 -1.20
C LYS A 116 9.37 -12.48 -2.33
N ARG A 117 9.77 -13.76 -2.25
CA ARG A 117 10.53 -14.49 -3.28
C ARG A 117 11.78 -13.74 -3.75
N HIS A 118 12.65 -13.38 -2.80
CA HIS A 118 13.88 -12.64 -3.07
C HIS A 118 14.81 -13.40 -4.02
N GLU A 119 14.78 -14.72 -3.94
CA GLU A 119 15.51 -15.67 -4.77
C GLU A 119 15.13 -15.50 -6.24
N LEU A 120 13.84 -15.35 -6.55
CA LEU A 120 13.36 -15.13 -7.91
C LEU A 120 13.92 -13.82 -8.51
N PHE A 121 14.01 -12.76 -7.70
CA PHE A 121 14.63 -11.50 -8.11
C PHE A 121 16.12 -11.69 -8.46
N VAL A 122 16.86 -12.36 -7.57
CA VAL A 122 18.29 -12.62 -7.77
C VAL A 122 18.53 -13.50 -9.01
N GLN A 123 17.79 -14.61 -9.14
CA GLN A 123 17.92 -15.52 -10.28
C GLN A 123 17.52 -14.87 -11.60
N GLY A 124 16.46 -14.05 -11.61
CA GLY A 124 16.04 -13.38 -12.85
C GLY A 124 17.02 -12.28 -13.28
N THR A 125 17.61 -11.56 -12.33
CA THR A 125 18.58 -10.50 -12.61
C THR A 125 19.97 -11.04 -12.94
N SER A 126 20.36 -12.23 -12.45
CA SER A 126 21.63 -12.88 -12.85
C SER A 126 21.68 -13.21 -14.35
N LEU A 127 20.52 -13.41 -14.99
CA LEU A 127 20.40 -13.62 -16.44
C LEU A 127 20.61 -12.32 -17.26
N LEU A 128 20.87 -11.20 -16.58
CA LEU A 128 21.06 -9.87 -17.15
C LEU A 128 22.34 -9.20 -16.61
N PRO A 129 23.52 -9.85 -16.73
CA PRO A 129 24.75 -9.41 -16.05
C PRO A 129 25.24 -8.03 -16.48
N GLN A 130 24.86 -7.56 -17.67
CA GLN A 130 25.18 -6.22 -18.17
C GLN A 130 24.44 -5.09 -17.44
N TYR A 131 23.43 -5.40 -16.64
CA TYR A 131 22.58 -4.45 -15.93
C TYR A 131 22.84 -4.48 -14.43
N LYS A 132 22.97 -3.31 -13.81
CA LYS A 132 23.09 -3.16 -12.35
C LYS A 132 21.74 -2.80 -11.75
N PHE A 133 21.17 -3.63 -10.87
CA PHE A 133 19.85 -3.42 -10.25
C PHE A 133 19.96 -2.82 -8.84
N LEU A 134 18.87 -2.24 -8.32
CA LEU A 134 18.79 -1.73 -6.95
C LEU A 134 17.85 -2.59 -6.10
N LYS A 135 18.27 -2.95 -4.88
CA LYS A 135 17.43 -3.69 -3.93
C LYS A 135 17.64 -3.19 -2.51
N PHE A 136 16.55 -2.95 -1.79
CA PHE A 136 16.57 -2.78 -0.34
C PHE A 136 15.21 -3.12 0.28
N GLY A 137 15.15 -3.12 1.60
CA GLY A 137 13.98 -3.61 2.31
C GLY A 137 14.02 -3.37 3.80
N HIS A 138 12.84 -3.29 4.41
CA HIS A 138 12.70 -3.24 5.85
C HIS A 138 12.59 -4.63 6.45
N PHE A 139 12.89 -4.73 7.74
CA PHE A 139 12.62 -5.89 8.59
C PHE A 139 11.24 -5.75 9.23
N ILE A 140 10.43 -6.80 9.21
CA ILE A 140 9.11 -6.79 9.86
C ILE A 140 9.28 -6.80 11.38
N ASN A 141 10.21 -7.61 11.87
CA ASN A 141 10.47 -7.85 13.28
C ASN A 141 11.66 -7.03 13.79
N ARG A 142 11.88 -5.86 13.18
CA ARG A 142 12.91 -4.87 13.54
C ARG A 142 14.35 -5.38 13.45
N GLY A 143 14.60 -6.41 12.65
CA GLY A 143 15.93 -6.97 12.42
C GLY A 143 16.21 -8.03 13.46
N THR A 144 15.46 -9.12 13.47
CA THR A 144 15.86 -10.30 14.24
C THR A 144 17.11 -10.93 13.62
N LEU A 145 17.77 -11.84 14.35
CA LEU A 145 18.88 -12.60 13.79
C LEU A 145 18.46 -13.38 12.55
N GLU A 146 17.28 -14.02 12.58
CA GLU A 146 16.72 -14.76 11.45
C GLU A 146 16.56 -13.87 10.21
N GLU A 147 15.96 -12.69 10.35
CA GLU A 147 15.77 -11.76 9.22
C GLU A 147 17.11 -11.30 8.61
N ARG A 148 18.12 -11.03 9.46
CA ARG A 148 19.46 -10.65 8.99
C ARG A 148 20.19 -11.79 8.30
N LEU A 149 20.08 -13.01 8.83
CA LEU A 149 20.65 -14.21 8.22
C LEU A 149 20.01 -14.46 6.85
N PHE A 150 18.68 -14.39 6.76
CA PHE A 150 17.96 -14.53 5.49
C PHE A 150 18.38 -13.48 4.47
N ARG A 151 18.48 -12.19 4.86
CA ARG A 151 19.05 -11.16 3.97
C ARG A 151 20.47 -11.52 3.50
N GLY A 152 21.31 -11.98 4.42
CA GLY A 152 22.69 -12.41 4.13
C GLY A 152 22.74 -13.57 3.12
N GLU A 153 21.87 -14.57 3.26
CA GLU A 153 21.73 -15.69 2.33
C GLU A 153 21.38 -15.21 0.92
N ILE A 154 20.43 -14.28 0.78
CA ILE A 154 20.08 -13.69 -0.52
C ILE A 154 21.24 -12.91 -1.14
N ILE A 155 22.01 -12.17 -0.33
CA ILE A 155 23.20 -11.45 -0.80
C ILE A 155 24.30 -12.43 -1.24
N ASN A 156 24.51 -13.52 -0.50
CA ASN A 156 25.46 -14.57 -0.88
C ASN A 156 25.05 -15.22 -2.20
N MET A 157 23.78 -15.59 -2.34
CA MET A 157 23.22 -16.14 -3.57
C MET A 157 23.43 -15.20 -4.76
N SER A 158 23.28 -13.89 -4.57
CA SER A 158 23.56 -12.90 -5.61
C SER A 158 25.01 -12.92 -6.06
N ARG A 159 25.96 -13.08 -5.14
CA ARG A 159 27.39 -13.19 -5.45
C ARG A 159 27.69 -14.49 -6.19
N ASP A 160 27.16 -15.60 -5.71
CA ASP A 160 27.39 -16.93 -6.28
C ASP A 160 26.84 -17.05 -7.71
N LEU A 161 25.69 -16.41 -7.98
CA LEU A 161 25.07 -16.39 -9.31
C LEU A 161 25.60 -15.27 -10.23
N GLY A 162 26.49 -14.40 -9.74
CA GLY A 162 26.99 -13.27 -10.52
C GLY A 162 25.92 -12.21 -10.84
N ALA A 163 24.87 -12.09 -10.03
CA ALA A 163 23.86 -11.05 -10.19
C ALA A 163 24.43 -9.69 -9.77
N ASN A 164 24.35 -8.71 -10.67
CA ASN A 164 24.84 -7.36 -10.44
C ASN A 164 23.76 -6.52 -9.73
N ILE A 165 23.70 -6.64 -8.39
CA ILE A 165 22.69 -5.98 -7.56
C ILE A 165 23.38 -5.08 -6.52
N ASP A 166 22.93 -3.84 -6.46
CA ASP A 166 23.23 -2.89 -5.40
C ASP A 166 22.28 -3.13 -4.23
N PHE A 167 22.77 -3.81 -3.19
CA PHE A 167 22.02 -4.01 -1.95
C PHE A 167 22.17 -2.77 -1.05
N ALA A 168 21.38 -1.73 -1.33
CA ALA A 168 21.43 -0.52 -0.53
C ALA A 168 21.03 -0.82 0.92
N TYR A 169 21.77 -0.24 1.87
CA TYR A 169 21.51 -0.35 3.32
C TYR A 169 21.64 -1.79 3.88
N ASP A 170 22.37 -2.68 3.21
CA ASP A 170 22.63 -4.06 3.63
C ASP A 170 23.42 -4.19 4.94
N LYS A 171 24.12 -3.14 5.36
CA LYS A 171 24.85 -3.08 6.64
C LYS A 171 23.99 -2.72 7.83
N LEU A 172 22.75 -2.27 7.64
CA LEU A 172 21.88 -1.91 8.75
C LEU A 172 21.41 -3.16 9.50
N GLU A 173 21.47 -3.15 10.83
CA GLU A 173 21.01 -4.25 11.67
C GLU A 173 19.51 -4.17 12.00
N THR A 174 18.95 -2.96 11.94
CA THR A 174 17.53 -2.64 12.19
C THR A 174 16.97 -1.79 11.05
N ASN A 175 15.74 -1.29 11.18
CA ASN A 175 15.16 -0.34 10.22
C ASN A 175 15.65 1.10 10.41
N GLU A 176 16.43 1.38 11.45
CA GLU A 176 16.95 2.72 11.71
C GLU A 176 17.95 3.11 10.62
N GLY A 177 17.74 4.28 10.01
CA GLY A 177 18.54 4.75 8.87
C GLY A 177 18.01 4.33 7.50
N LEU A 178 16.99 3.48 7.41
CA LEU A 178 16.31 3.24 6.13
C LEU A 178 15.55 4.50 5.67
N PRO A 179 15.50 4.77 4.36
CA PRO A 179 14.66 5.81 3.80
C PRO A 179 13.20 5.64 4.25
N ASN A 180 12.66 6.65 4.93
CA ASN A 180 11.29 6.61 5.46
C ASN A 180 10.47 7.84 5.04
N LYS A 181 11.09 8.82 4.40
CA LYS A 181 10.42 10.00 3.85
C LYS A 181 10.04 9.76 2.40
N SER A 182 8.85 10.21 2.00
CA SER A 182 8.36 10.06 0.63
C SER A 182 9.31 10.68 -0.41
N LYS A 183 10.00 11.78 -0.08
CA LYS A 183 10.97 12.43 -0.97
C LYS A 183 12.17 11.51 -1.29
N GLU A 184 12.67 10.79 -0.30
CA GLU A 184 13.82 9.88 -0.44
C GLU A 184 13.43 8.66 -1.28
N ILE A 185 12.27 8.06 -0.97
CA ILE A 185 11.75 6.91 -1.74
C ILE A 185 11.45 7.32 -3.19
N ASN A 186 10.78 8.47 -3.40
CA ASN A 186 10.50 8.97 -4.74
C ASN A 186 11.79 9.20 -5.54
N TYR A 187 12.84 9.73 -4.91
CA TYR A 187 14.14 9.90 -5.56
C TYR A 187 14.75 8.56 -6.00
N LEU A 188 14.76 7.54 -5.12
CA LEU A 188 15.26 6.20 -5.43
C LEU A 188 14.46 5.54 -6.56
N ILE A 189 13.14 5.62 -6.52
CA ILE A 189 12.26 5.14 -7.60
C ILE A 189 12.60 5.84 -8.91
N ASN A 190 12.80 7.17 -8.89
CA ASN A 190 13.08 7.93 -10.10
C ASN A 190 14.47 7.66 -10.67
N GLN A 191 15.42 7.06 -9.93
CA GLN A 191 16.67 6.55 -10.51
C GLN A 191 16.49 5.26 -11.29
N CYS A 192 15.29 4.69 -11.33
CA CYS A 192 15.02 3.37 -11.90
C CYS A 192 14.03 3.42 -13.07
N SER A 193 14.17 2.49 -14.01
CA SER A 193 13.27 2.38 -15.18
C SER A 193 12.10 1.41 -14.98
N VAL A 194 12.22 0.41 -14.12
CA VAL A 194 11.11 -0.52 -13.79
C VAL A 194 11.03 -0.84 -12.30
N GLY A 195 9.82 -0.85 -11.74
CA GLY A 195 9.55 -1.42 -10.42
C GLY A 195 9.29 -2.92 -10.53
N ILE A 196 9.85 -3.73 -9.64
CA ILE A 196 9.78 -5.19 -9.74
C ILE A 196 9.17 -5.79 -8.48
N LEU A 197 8.04 -6.48 -8.64
CA LEU A 197 7.47 -7.34 -7.60
C LEU A 197 7.75 -8.81 -7.94
N THR A 198 8.02 -9.61 -6.90
CA THR A 198 8.21 -11.07 -7.02
C THR A 198 7.28 -11.85 -6.08
N THR A 199 6.46 -11.17 -5.29
CA THR A 199 5.61 -11.79 -4.27
C THR A 199 4.46 -12.61 -4.88
N GLU A 200 3.97 -13.61 -4.14
CA GLU A 200 2.78 -14.40 -4.50
C GLU A 200 1.48 -13.80 -3.96
N ILE A 201 1.52 -13.29 -2.73
CA ILE A 201 0.33 -12.91 -1.98
C ILE A 201 0.56 -11.53 -1.38
N GLU A 202 -0.18 -10.55 -1.88
CA GLU A 202 -0.22 -9.21 -1.31
C GLU A 202 -1.58 -8.54 -1.59
N GLY A 203 -1.85 -7.42 -0.92
CA GLY A 203 -2.85 -6.45 -1.36
C GLY A 203 -2.39 -5.66 -2.60
N VAL A 204 -3.05 -4.55 -2.88
CA VAL A 204 -2.54 -3.46 -3.70
C VAL A 204 -1.27 -2.91 -3.05
N ASN A 205 -0.13 -3.45 -3.50
CA ASN A 205 1.18 -3.12 -2.99
C ASN A 205 1.47 -1.60 -3.10
N ARG A 206 1.93 -1.00 -2.01
CA ARG A 206 2.23 0.45 -1.95
C ARG A 206 3.41 0.84 -2.83
N PHE A 207 4.51 0.08 -2.80
CA PHE A 207 5.69 0.34 -3.64
C PHE A 207 5.32 0.34 -5.14
N LYS A 208 4.47 -0.58 -5.60
CA LYS A 208 3.88 -0.55 -6.95
C LYS A 208 3.18 0.78 -7.20
N MET A 209 2.28 1.20 -6.33
CA MET A 209 1.52 2.44 -6.53
C MET A 209 2.41 3.70 -6.45
N GLU A 210 3.47 3.69 -5.66
CA GLU A 210 4.51 4.73 -5.61
C GLU A 210 5.31 4.79 -6.92
N CYS A 211 5.71 3.65 -7.49
CA CYS A 211 6.34 3.55 -8.81
C CYS A 211 5.43 4.08 -9.91
N LEU A 212 4.19 3.61 -9.98
CA LEU A 212 3.23 4.07 -11.00
C LEU A 212 2.98 5.57 -10.89
N SER A 213 2.84 6.09 -9.65
CA SER A 213 2.72 7.52 -9.38
C SER A 213 3.96 8.31 -9.83
N ALA A 214 5.16 7.73 -9.73
CA ALA A 214 6.40 8.33 -10.21
C ALA A 214 6.62 8.18 -11.73
N GLY A 215 5.67 7.61 -12.48
CA GLY A 215 5.83 7.35 -13.91
C GLY A 215 6.76 6.18 -14.23
N VAL A 216 6.97 5.26 -13.29
CA VAL A 216 7.79 4.07 -13.47
C VAL A 216 6.86 2.86 -13.64
N PRO A 217 6.88 2.14 -14.78
CA PRO A 217 6.09 0.93 -14.96
C PRO A 217 6.51 -0.16 -13.99
N VAL A 218 5.58 -1.08 -13.68
CA VAL A 218 5.81 -2.15 -12.71
C VAL A 218 5.53 -3.50 -13.34
N ILE A 219 6.45 -4.44 -13.15
CA ILE A 219 6.25 -5.84 -13.54
C ILE A 219 5.90 -6.69 -12.34
N VAL A 220 4.94 -7.59 -12.52
CA VAL A 220 4.32 -8.37 -11.45
C VAL A 220 4.18 -9.84 -11.89
N PRO A 221 4.38 -10.84 -11.01
CA PRO A 221 4.22 -12.24 -11.38
C PRO A 221 2.78 -12.54 -11.81
N SER A 222 2.58 -13.41 -12.80
CA SER A 222 1.24 -13.79 -13.27
C SER A 222 0.49 -14.68 -12.28
N ASP A 223 1.18 -15.33 -11.35
CA ASP A 223 0.60 -16.16 -10.28
C ASP A 223 0.23 -15.38 -9.01
N VAL A 224 0.46 -14.06 -9.00
CA VAL A 224 0.14 -13.24 -7.82
C VAL A 224 -1.38 -13.14 -7.56
N SER A 225 -1.74 -12.81 -6.31
CA SER A 225 -3.11 -12.49 -5.89
C SER A 225 -3.79 -11.38 -6.71
N PHE A 226 -5.11 -11.45 -6.84
CA PHE A 226 -5.91 -10.48 -7.61
C PHE A 226 -5.68 -9.01 -7.19
N PRO A 227 -5.64 -8.65 -5.89
CA PRO A 227 -5.32 -7.27 -5.48
C PRO A 227 -4.00 -6.74 -6.01
N THR A 228 -2.97 -7.60 -6.07
CA THR A 228 -1.64 -7.17 -6.52
C THR A 228 -1.63 -6.88 -8.02
N LYS A 229 -2.46 -7.58 -8.81
CA LYS A 229 -2.66 -7.34 -10.25
C LYS A 229 -3.44 -6.08 -10.55
N LYS A 230 -4.28 -5.61 -9.62
CA LYS A 230 -5.04 -4.36 -9.78
C LYS A 230 -4.10 -3.22 -10.20
N HIS A 231 -4.50 -2.43 -11.19
CA HIS A 231 -3.71 -1.35 -11.80
C HIS A 231 -2.52 -1.80 -12.66
N ILE A 232 -2.31 -3.09 -12.93
CA ILE A 232 -1.36 -3.54 -13.96
C ILE A 232 -2.12 -3.79 -15.27
N ASN A 233 -1.75 -3.05 -16.31
CA ASN A 233 -2.31 -3.09 -17.67
C ASN A 233 -1.28 -2.50 -18.65
N ASP A 234 -1.63 -2.45 -19.93
CA ASP A 234 -0.76 -1.97 -21.02
C ASP A 234 -0.18 -0.57 -20.83
N GLN A 235 -0.79 0.28 -19.98
CA GLN A 235 -0.28 1.61 -19.66
C GLN A 235 0.69 1.60 -18.47
N THR A 236 0.58 0.63 -17.56
CA THR A 236 1.23 0.69 -16.25
C THR A 236 2.31 -0.36 -16.05
N GLY A 237 2.34 -1.41 -16.88
CA GLY A 237 3.33 -2.47 -16.77
C GLY A 237 2.85 -3.77 -17.40
N LEU A 238 3.32 -4.90 -16.86
CA LEU A 238 2.94 -6.21 -17.40
C LEU A 238 3.03 -7.32 -16.34
N LEU A 239 2.28 -8.39 -16.61
CA LEU A 239 2.41 -9.63 -15.88
C LEU A 239 3.51 -10.49 -16.53
N TYR A 240 4.32 -11.17 -15.71
CA TYR A 240 5.38 -12.03 -16.19
C TYR A 240 5.24 -13.46 -15.64
N GLU A 241 5.68 -14.45 -16.40
CA GLU A 241 5.73 -15.84 -15.94
C GLU A 241 6.66 -15.96 -14.72
N PRO A 242 6.25 -16.57 -13.59
CA PRO A 242 6.97 -16.53 -12.30
C PRO A 242 8.23 -17.42 -12.26
N THR A 243 9.08 -17.29 -13.27
CA THR A 243 10.36 -17.98 -13.43
C THR A 243 11.48 -16.96 -13.66
N PRO A 244 12.75 -17.31 -13.39
CA PRO A 244 13.88 -16.42 -13.67
C PRO A 244 13.91 -15.90 -15.11
N ASN A 245 13.67 -16.78 -16.08
CA ASN A 245 13.60 -16.43 -17.50
C ASN A 245 12.41 -15.51 -17.81
N GLY A 246 11.25 -15.77 -17.23
CA GLY A 246 10.07 -14.92 -17.37
C GLY A 246 10.33 -13.50 -16.87
N LEU A 247 10.93 -13.38 -15.68
CA LEU A 247 11.35 -12.09 -15.12
C LEU A 247 12.37 -11.38 -16.01
N ALA A 248 13.41 -12.09 -16.47
CA ALA A 248 14.44 -11.49 -17.31
C ALA A 248 13.89 -10.98 -18.65
N LYS A 249 12.98 -11.73 -19.28
CA LYS A 249 12.26 -11.33 -20.50
C LYS A 249 11.39 -10.09 -20.25
N ALA A 250 10.64 -10.07 -19.16
CA ALA A 250 9.79 -8.95 -18.76
C ALA A 250 10.59 -7.66 -18.54
N ILE A 251 11.73 -7.75 -17.86
CA ILE A 251 12.64 -6.61 -17.68
C ILE A 251 13.12 -6.09 -19.04
N LYS A 252 13.67 -6.96 -19.89
CA LYS A 252 14.13 -6.58 -21.24
C LYS A 252 13.04 -5.91 -22.08
N TYR A 253 11.85 -6.50 -22.11
CA TYR A 253 10.72 -5.93 -22.83
C TYR A 253 10.35 -4.55 -22.30
N THR A 254 10.26 -4.39 -20.97
CA THR A 254 9.89 -3.12 -20.33
C THR A 254 10.92 -2.03 -20.62
N LEU A 255 12.21 -2.35 -20.59
CA LEU A 255 13.28 -1.41 -20.91
C LEU A 255 13.23 -0.97 -22.38
N ASN A 256 13.02 -1.91 -23.30
CA ASN A 256 12.95 -1.63 -24.74
C ASN A 256 11.70 -0.84 -25.14
N ASN A 257 10.63 -0.93 -24.35
CA ASN A 257 9.36 -0.27 -24.60
C ASN A 257 9.02 0.79 -23.54
N TYR A 258 10.01 1.29 -22.80
CA TYR A 258 9.78 2.15 -21.64
C TYR A 258 8.86 3.36 -21.95
N GLN A 259 9.03 3.96 -23.13
CA GLN A 259 8.27 5.14 -23.58
C GLN A 259 6.80 4.85 -23.93
N THR A 260 6.40 3.58 -24.08
CA THR A 260 5.00 3.23 -24.37
C THR A 260 4.13 3.23 -23.12
N PHE A 261 4.75 3.10 -21.93
CA PHE A 261 4.03 3.10 -20.67
C PHE A 261 3.64 4.52 -20.26
N LYS A 262 2.40 4.67 -19.80
CA LYS A 262 1.78 5.92 -19.36
C LYS A 262 1.33 5.83 -17.89
N SER A 263 2.15 5.22 -17.04
CA SER A 263 1.82 4.90 -15.64
C SER A 263 1.29 6.09 -14.85
N ARG A 264 1.93 7.26 -15.01
CA ARG A 264 1.52 8.49 -14.32
C ARG A 264 0.14 8.95 -14.75
N GLU A 265 -0.12 8.96 -16.05
CA GLU A 265 -1.40 9.38 -16.63
C GLU A 265 -2.53 8.47 -16.14
N TYR A 266 -2.31 7.16 -16.18
CA TYR A 266 -3.26 6.19 -15.64
C TYR A 266 -3.59 6.47 -14.17
N VAL A 267 -2.57 6.68 -13.33
CA VAL A 267 -2.75 6.96 -11.90
C VAL A 267 -3.56 8.24 -11.70
N LEU A 268 -3.19 9.34 -12.34
CA LEU A 268 -3.89 10.62 -12.22
C LEU A 268 -5.36 10.54 -12.65
N ASN A 269 -5.69 9.70 -13.62
CA ASN A 269 -7.05 9.55 -14.15
C ASN A 269 -7.90 8.52 -13.40
N SER A 270 -7.29 7.53 -12.75
CA SER A 270 -8.02 6.34 -12.26
C SER A 270 -7.92 6.10 -10.75
N THR A 271 -6.79 6.46 -10.13
CA THR A 271 -6.46 6.14 -8.73
C THR A 271 -5.61 7.25 -8.10
N GLY A 272 -4.81 6.97 -7.06
CA GLY A 272 -4.06 7.96 -6.29
C GLY A 272 -4.93 8.73 -5.30
N HIS A 273 -4.28 9.40 -4.33
CA HIS A 273 -5.00 10.02 -3.20
C HIS A 273 -6.13 10.97 -3.61
N ILE A 274 -6.00 11.72 -4.71
CA ILE A 274 -7.05 12.65 -5.17
C ILE A 274 -8.34 11.90 -5.52
N ASN A 275 -8.25 10.90 -6.40
CA ASN A 275 -9.42 10.15 -6.84
C ASN A 275 -9.98 9.26 -5.73
N SER A 276 -9.11 8.62 -4.96
CA SER A 276 -9.48 7.72 -3.87
C SER A 276 -10.10 8.47 -2.69
N LEU A 277 -9.56 9.63 -2.32
CA LEU A 277 -10.19 10.51 -1.33
C LEU A 277 -11.54 11.02 -1.82
N ASN A 278 -11.66 11.43 -3.08
CA ASN A 278 -12.95 11.89 -3.59
C ASN A 278 -14.04 10.82 -3.50
N LYS A 279 -13.71 9.55 -3.77
CA LYS A 279 -14.63 8.42 -3.57
C LYS A 279 -14.99 8.25 -2.08
N LEU A 280 -14.00 8.27 -1.19
CA LEU A 280 -14.21 8.13 0.24
C LEU A 280 -15.05 9.28 0.83
N LYS A 281 -14.73 10.54 0.47
CA LYS A 281 -15.47 11.75 0.86
C LYS A 281 -16.94 11.67 0.45
N LYS A 282 -17.21 11.28 -0.80
CA LYS A 282 -18.59 11.09 -1.30
C LYS A 282 -19.35 10.04 -0.49
N SER A 283 -18.70 8.92 -0.14
CA SER A 283 -19.32 7.87 0.67
C SER A 283 -19.57 8.30 2.11
N LEU A 284 -18.62 8.98 2.75
CA LEU A 284 -18.81 9.51 4.10
C LEU A 284 -19.91 10.58 4.13
N ASN A 285 -19.94 11.49 3.16
CA ASN A 285 -21.01 12.49 3.03
C ASN A 285 -22.38 11.85 2.76
N LYS A 286 -22.43 10.67 2.11
CA LYS A 286 -23.66 9.89 1.96
C LYS A 286 -24.15 9.37 3.31
N LEU A 287 -23.25 8.89 4.17
CA LEU A 287 -23.59 8.48 5.54
C LEU A 287 -24.08 9.67 6.38
N CYS A 288 -23.42 10.84 6.29
CA CYS A 288 -23.89 12.05 6.95
C CYS A 288 -25.34 12.39 6.60
N ARG A 289 -25.70 12.36 5.31
CA ARG A 289 -27.07 12.63 4.87
C ARG A 289 -28.06 11.58 5.39
N ARG A 290 -27.67 10.30 5.39
CA ARG A 290 -28.49 9.21 5.93
C ARG A 290 -28.79 9.42 7.41
N ASP A 291 -27.79 9.89 8.17
CA ASP A 291 -27.86 10.04 9.63
C ASP A 291 -28.18 11.48 10.06
N ASN A 292 -28.67 12.33 9.13
CA ASN A 292 -29.02 13.74 9.34
C ASN A 292 -27.92 14.57 10.04
N GLN A 293 -26.65 14.29 9.74
CA GLN A 293 -25.50 15.06 10.21
C GLN A 293 -25.31 16.32 9.36
N ILE A 294 -24.95 17.43 10.01
CA ILE A 294 -24.64 18.70 9.35
C ILE A 294 -23.20 18.67 8.83
N TYR A 295 -22.34 17.89 9.50
CA TYR A 295 -20.93 17.77 9.19
C TYR A 295 -20.68 17.12 7.83
N ASN A 296 -19.71 17.66 7.08
CA ASN A 296 -19.19 17.03 5.86
C ASN A 296 -17.72 16.63 6.03
N PHE A 297 -17.23 15.82 5.11
CA PHE A 297 -15.87 15.31 5.08
C PHE A 297 -15.06 15.89 3.92
N ASP A 298 -15.36 17.11 3.48
CA ASP A 298 -14.67 17.68 2.31
C ASP A 298 -13.19 18.02 2.60
N ASP A 299 -12.86 18.27 3.87
CA ASP A 299 -11.51 18.64 4.34
C ASP A 299 -10.74 17.49 5.00
N ILE A 300 -10.98 16.23 4.59
CA ILE A 300 -10.16 15.10 5.05
C ILE A 300 -8.96 14.84 4.14
N TYR A 301 -7.90 14.27 4.73
CA TYR A 301 -6.73 13.76 4.03
C TYR A 301 -6.35 12.36 4.53
N TYR A 302 -5.96 11.50 3.60
CA TYR A 302 -5.48 10.14 3.85
C TYR A 302 -4.55 9.72 2.72
N ASP A 303 -3.35 9.25 3.07
CA ASP A 303 -2.32 8.81 2.12
C ASP A 303 -2.19 7.27 2.07
N GLY A 304 -3.17 6.56 2.63
CA GLY A 304 -3.14 5.11 2.72
C GLY A 304 -2.29 4.57 3.87
N ARG A 305 -1.66 5.42 4.69
CA ARG A 305 -1.04 4.99 5.96
C ARG A 305 -2.00 5.24 7.10
N ASN A 306 -2.22 4.20 7.90
CA ASN A 306 -2.73 4.44 9.24
C ASN A 306 -1.59 5.15 9.98
N GLN A 307 -1.83 6.35 10.54
CA GLN A 307 -0.78 7.24 11.06
C GLN A 307 -0.05 6.70 12.30
N SER A 308 -0.27 5.45 12.64
CA SER A 308 0.40 4.72 13.69
C SER A 308 1.06 3.46 13.11
N LEU A 309 2.37 3.53 12.88
CA LEU A 309 3.24 2.37 13.16
C LEU A 309 3.41 2.16 14.69
N THR A 310 2.69 2.92 15.52
CA THR A 310 2.40 2.57 16.91
C THR A 310 1.28 1.55 16.93
N TRP A 311 1.69 0.31 16.88
CA TRP A 311 0.89 -0.85 17.19
C TRP A 311 0.30 -0.70 18.62
N ASP A 312 -1.01 -0.94 18.77
CA ASP A 312 -1.75 -1.13 20.04
C ASP A 312 -2.18 0.14 20.82
N ASP A 313 -1.99 0.18 22.15
CA ASP A 313 -2.76 0.98 23.15
C ASP A 313 -2.92 2.47 22.85
N ASN A 314 -1.99 3.07 22.10
CA ASN A 314 -2.03 4.48 21.71
C ASN A 314 -3.21 4.79 20.78
N VAL A 315 -3.61 3.85 19.92
CA VAL A 315 -4.74 4.02 19.00
C VAL A 315 -6.06 4.09 19.76
N ILE A 316 -6.29 3.11 20.65
CA ILE A 316 -7.50 3.04 21.48
C ILE A 316 -7.59 4.27 22.40
N SER A 317 -6.46 4.66 23.01
CA SER A 317 -6.39 5.84 23.86
C SER A 317 -6.74 7.12 23.10
N SER A 318 -6.25 7.30 21.87
CA SER A 318 -6.56 8.48 21.06
C SER A 318 -8.05 8.56 20.65
N ILE A 319 -8.67 7.41 20.35
CA ILE A 319 -10.10 7.34 20.06
C ILE A 319 -10.90 7.69 21.33
N ARG A 320 -10.54 7.08 22.49
CA ARG A 320 -11.20 7.36 23.77
C ARG A 320 -11.06 8.81 24.19
N GLU A 321 -9.88 9.41 24.04
CA GLU A 321 -9.64 10.83 24.31
C GLU A 321 -10.55 11.71 23.45
N SER A 322 -10.68 11.40 22.16
CA SER A 322 -11.55 12.13 21.25
C SER A 322 -13.03 12.05 21.64
N ILE A 323 -13.47 10.90 22.19
CA ILE A 323 -14.84 10.71 22.71
C ILE A 323 -15.01 11.42 24.06
N GLY A 324 -14.05 11.28 24.96
CA GLY A 324 -14.08 11.83 26.31
C GLY A 324 -14.18 13.36 26.32
N ASN A 325 -13.53 14.03 25.36
CA ASN A 325 -13.60 15.49 25.20
C ASN A 325 -15.00 16.02 24.81
N LEU A 326 -15.97 15.14 24.51
CA LEU A 326 -17.31 15.51 24.08
C LEU A 326 -18.42 15.11 25.08
N LYS A 327 -18.08 14.28 26.07
CA LYS A 327 -18.98 13.90 27.16
C LYS A 327 -19.15 15.11 28.08
#